data_AF-F0VCF6-F1
#
_entry.id   AF-F0VCF6-F1
#
_cell.length_a   1.000
_cell.length_b   1.000
_cell.length_c   1.000
_cell.angle_alpha   90.00
_cell.angle_beta   90.00
_cell.angle_gamma   90.00
#
_symmetry.space_group_name_H-M   'P 1'
#
loop_
_entity.id
_entity.type
_entity.pdbx_description
1 polymer ?
#
loop_
_entity_poly.entity_id
_entity_poly.type
_entity_poly.pdbx_seq_one_letter_code
_entity_poly.pdbx_strand_id
1 'polypeptide(L)'
;MERRISFPKSRAPVGLVAAVFFVSCWNGPWTIAVPVTAIQPQCTIGKRMTTCTCGSAPSSITGADGTRSSVTLSDWSNALTIQCPKTGFEFVPADANRVCSSGENEASLKTCKDQQNAKTSPIKDFLPHASETDPPAWTTTDTHTKDNSLTIPPDSFPLIDKSFFAGCLQTATNYDECLVTVSVKARTSAVKDGVLICAYGKESNSFVPEVTLNSENNSLTIQCGSEGQMEPTQQSLTAYHCAGSNTTDCQKVNLTEIMPTFTSSWWTKDEQNSNAPKLVIPEDGFPSQEETIVLGCEQIKPSSARETQGGESTAVELPTCSVKVTLSAQTSGSQASNASFLGLFLLAFMSSIMGSY
;
A
#
# COMPACT_ATOMS: atom_id res chain seq x y z
N MET A 1 2.31 82.73 -35.59
CA MET A 1 2.76 81.43 -35.05
C MET A 1 2.11 81.19 -33.67
N GLU A 2 0.79 81.30 -33.50
CA GLU A 2 -0.28 80.43 -34.03
C GLU A 2 -0.10 78.96 -33.67
N ARG A 3 -1.08 78.26 -33.09
CA ARG A 3 -2.36 78.66 -32.48
C ARG A 3 -2.87 77.44 -31.70
N ARG A 4 -3.54 77.70 -30.58
CA ARG A 4 -4.39 76.76 -29.84
C ARG A 4 -5.37 76.05 -30.77
N ILE A 5 -5.70 74.78 -30.49
CA ILE A 5 -7.02 74.22 -30.83
C ILE A 5 -7.51 73.34 -29.68
N SER A 6 -8.50 73.85 -28.96
CA SER A 6 -9.52 73.06 -28.24
C SER A 6 -10.59 72.61 -29.24
N PHE A 7 -11.26 71.48 -28.99
CA PHE A 7 -12.65 71.24 -29.42
C PHE A 7 -13.28 70.11 -28.55
N PRO A 8 -14.63 69.97 -28.51
CA PRO A 8 -15.40 69.80 -27.29
C PRO A 8 -16.32 68.56 -27.34
N LYS A 9 -17.22 68.50 -26.34
CA LYS A 9 -18.33 67.56 -26.11
C LYS A 9 -19.22 67.19 -27.32
N SER A 10 -19.57 65.90 -27.35
CA SER A 10 -20.90 65.29 -27.63
C SER A 10 -21.55 65.41 -29.03
N ARG A 11 -21.81 64.26 -29.65
CA ARG A 11 -23.16 63.73 -30.01
C ARG A 11 -23.04 62.44 -30.84
N ALA A 12 -23.75 61.39 -30.43
CA ALA A 12 -24.22 60.32 -31.33
C ALA A 12 -25.35 60.90 -32.21
N PRO A 13 -25.63 60.39 -33.43
CA PRO A 13 -26.37 59.14 -33.57
C PRO A 13 -26.06 58.28 -34.82
N VAL A 14 -26.39 56.99 -34.70
CA VAL A 14 -27.09 56.12 -35.68
C VAL A 14 -26.51 55.97 -37.10
N GLY A 15 -26.06 54.74 -37.38
CA GLY A 15 -26.62 53.93 -38.46
C GLY A 15 -25.84 53.86 -39.78
N LEU A 16 -25.15 52.74 -40.01
CA LEU A 16 -25.45 51.82 -41.12
C LEU A 16 -24.48 50.63 -41.08
N VAL A 17 -25.07 49.45 -40.94
CA VAL A 17 -24.41 48.15 -41.03
C VAL A 17 -24.07 47.90 -42.50
N ALA A 18 -22.78 47.74 -42.81
CA ALA A 18 -22.32 47.12 -44.05
C ALA A 18 -21.54 45.86 -43.68
N ALA A 19 -22.20 44.71 -43.80
CA ALA A 19 -21.58 43.41 -43.62
C ALA A 19 -20.66 43.11 -44.82
N VAL A 20 -19.36 43.05 -44.57
CA VAL A 20 -18.38 42.52 -45.53
C VAL A 20 -18.19 41.04 -45.23
N PHE A 21 -18.72 40.18 -46.08
CA PHE A 21 -18.42 38.75 -46.07
C PHE A 21 -16.98 38.54 -46.56
N PHE A 22 -16.05 38.30 -45.62
CA PHE A 22 -14.78 37.68 -45.96
C PHE A 22 -14.98 36.19 -46.11
N VAL A 23 -15.08 35.73 -47.36
CA VAL A 23 -14.84 34.33 -47.73
C VAL A 23 -13.32 34.15 -47.79
N SER A 24 -12.73 33.73 -46.68
CA SER A 24 -11.36 33.21 -46.65
C SER A 24 -11.40 31.70 -46.77
N CYS A 25 -11.13 31.21 -48.00
CA CYS A 25 -10.76 29.82 -48.24
C CYS A 25 -9.42 29.53 -47.56
N TRP A 26 -9.46 28.95 -46.36
CA TRP A 26 -8.27 28.38 -45.73
C TRP A 26 -8.16 26.89 -46.10
N ASN A 27 -7.36 26.61 -47.13
CA ASN A 27 -6.84 25.26 -47.38
C ASN A 27 -5.68 25.01 -46.40
N GLY A 28 -5.99 24.59 -45.18
CA GLY A 28 -5.04 23.90 -44.31
C GLY A 28 -5.29 22.39 -44.41
N PRO A 29 -4.28 21.52 -44.35
CA PRO A 29 -4.52 20.10 -44.18
C PRO A 29 -5.07 19.90 -42.76
N TRP A 30 -6.37 19.68 -42.65
CA TRP A 30 -6.97 19.19 -41.42
C TRP A 30 -6.46 17.77 -41.26
N THR A 31 -5.45 17.55 -40.43
CA THR A 31 -5.28 16.25 -39.79
C THR A 31 -6.52 16.05 -38.93
N ILE A 32 -7.53 15.40 -39.51
CA ILE A 32 -8.60 14.78 -38.74
C ILE A 32 -7.88 13.80 -37.83
N ALA A 33 -7.76 14.14 -36.54
CA ALA A 33 -7.51 13.14 -35.53
C ALA A 33 -8.70 12.18 -35.64
N VAL A 34 -8.49 11.04 -36.30
CA VAL A 34 -9.46 9.96 -36.30
C VAL A 34 -9.62 9.58 -34.83
N PRO A 35 -10.81 9.75 -34.21
CA PRO A 35 -11.01 9.28 -32.86
C PRO A 35 -10.77 7.77 -32.90
N VAL A 36 -9.75 7.30 -32.18
CA VAL A 36 -9.57 5.86 -31.96
C VAL A 36 -10.84 5.38 -31.30
N THR A 37 -11.54 4.45 -31.94
CA THR A 37 -12.77 3.89 -31.40
C THR A 37 -12.36 2.96 -30.26
N ALA A 38 -12.61 3.38 -29.02
CA ALA A 38 -12.29 2.58 -27.85
C ALA A 38 -13.30 1.42 -27.71
N ILE A 39 -12.80 0.20 -27.60
CA ILE A 39 -13.61 -0.96 -27.23
C ILE A 39 -13.70 -0.97 -25.70
N GLN A 40 -14.91 -0.90 -25.16
CA GLN A 40 -15.10 -0.89 -23.72
C GLN A 40 -15.02 -2.32 -23.15
N PRO A 41 -14.11 -2.61 -22.20
CA PRO A 41 -14.05 -3.91 -21.56
C PRO A 41 -15.27 -4.14 -20.66
N GLN A 42 -15.85 -5.34 -20.71
CA GLN A 42 -16.86 -5.79 -19.75
C GLN A 42 -16.18 -6.61 -18.65
N CYS A 43 -16.02 -6.04 -17.46
CA CYS A 43 -15.32 -6.68 -16.36
C CYS A 43 -16.29 -7.22 -15.29
N THR A 44 -16.17 -8.51 -14.99
CA THR A 44 -16.93 -9.20 -13.93
C THR A 44 -15.99 -9.54 -12.78
N ILE A 45 -16.27 -8.99 -11.60
CA ILE A 45 -15.47 -9.19 -10.39
C ILE A 45 -15.93 -10.47 -9.69
N GLY A 46 -15.09 -11.51 -9.71
CA GLY A 46 -15.28 -12.73 -8.93
C GLY A 46 -14.62 -12.65 -7.56
N LYS A 47 -14.75 -13.72 -6.75
CA LYS A 47 -14.18 -13.75 -5.39
C LYS A 47 -12.65 -13.67 -5.35
N ARG A 48 -11.95 -14.29 -6.31
CA ARG A 48 -10.48 -14.31 -6.40
C ARG A 48 -9.93 -13.85 -7.76
N MET A 49 -10.78 -13.88 -8.78
CA MET A 49 -10.42 -13.61 -10.16
C MET A 49 -11.41 -12.60 -10.72
N THR A 50 -10.89 -11.53 -11.30
CA THR A 50 -11.66 -10.61 -12.13
C THR A 50 -11.47 -10.99 -13.60
N THR A 51 -12.54 -11.05 -14.37
CA THR A 51 -12.48 -11.35 -15.81
C THR A 51 -12.99 -10.16 -16.60
N CYS A 52 -12.16 -9.63 -17.50
CA CYS A 52 -12.51 -8.58 -18.45
C CYS A 52 -12.61 -9.14 -19.86
N THR A 53 -13.76 -9.00 -20.48
CA THR A 53 -14.00 -9.46 -21.85
C THR A 53 -13.99 -8.28 -22.81
N CYS A 54 -13.16 -8.38 -23.85
CA CYS A 54 -13.09 -7.41 -24.93
C CYS A 54 -13.97 -7.89 -26.10
N GLY A 55 -15.11 -7.23 -26.32
CA GLY A 55 -16.03 -7.54 -27.42
C GLY A 55 -15.62 -6.90 -28.75
N SER A 56 -16.21 -7.36 -29.86
CA SER A 56 -15.92 -6.83 -31.21
C SER A 56 -16.84 -5.68 -31.65
N ALA A 57 -17.77 -5.22 -30.80
CA ALA A 57 -18.70 -4.13 -31.12
C ALA A 57 -18.56 -2.97 -30.11
N PRO A 58 -18.54 -1.71 -30.57
CA PRO A 58 -18.60 -0.56 -29.68
C PRO A 58 -19.96 -0.58 -28.96
N SER A 59 -19.94 -0.64 -27.63
CA SER A 59 -21.17 -0.55 -26.84
C SER A 59 -21.63 0.90 -26.83
N SER A 60 -22.78 1.20 -27.43
CA SER A 60 -23.42 2.51 -27.32
C SER A 60 -24.11 2.63 -25.97
N ILE A 61 -23.61 3.49 -25.07
CA ILE A 61 -24.42 4.02 -23.99
C ILE A 61 -24.39 5.54 -24.05
N THR A 62 -25.56 6.11 -24.31
CA THR A 62 -25.91 7.49 -23.97
C THR A 62 -25.82 7.67 -22.46
N GLY A 63 -24.65 8.09 -21.97
CA GLY A 63 -24.40 8.42 -20.58
C GLY A 63 -23.15 9.29 -20.52
N ALA A 64 -23.26 10.47 -19.94
CA ALA A 64 -22.18 11.42 -19.82
C ALA A 64 -21.16 10.94 -18.76
N ASP A 65 -20.32 9.97 -19.11
CA ASP A 65 -18.99 9.79 -18.54
C ASP A 65 -18.15 8.87 -19.45
N GLY A 66 -16.94 9.29 -19.79
CA GLY A 66 -16.04 8.52 -20.65
C GLY A 66 -15.36 7.38 -19.90
N THR A 67 -16.11 6.35 -19.51
CA THR A 67 -15.64 5.37 -18.52
C THR A 67 -14.71 4.31 -19.14
N ARG A 68 -13.40 4.56 -19.03
CA ARG A 68 -12.33 3.54 -19.05
C ARG A 68 -12.64 2.49 -17.98
N SER A 69 -12.70 1.20 -18.32
CA SER A 69 -12.96 0.15 -17.33
C SER A 69 -11.71 -0.08 -16.47
N SER A 70 -11.73 0.42 -15.24
CA SER A 70 -10.70 0.21 -14.24
C SER A 70 -11.03 -1.01 -13.38
N VAL A 71 -10.05 -1.87 -13.14
CA VAL A 71 -10.13 -3.04 -12.24
C VAL A 71 -9.16 -2.84 -11.09
N THR A 72 -9.50 -3.38 -9.92
CA THR A 72 -8.62 -3.37 -8.75
C THR A 72 -8.23 -4.78 -8.32
N LEU A 73 -6.92 -5.01 -8.16
CA LEU A 73 -6.36 -6.21 -7.54
C LEU A 73 -5.97 -5.92 -6.09
N SER A 74 -6.21 -6.90 -5.21
CA SER A 74 -5.92 -6.84 -3.78
C SER A 74 -5.69 -8.24 -3.21
N ASP A 75 -5.29 -8.34 -1.94
CA ASP A 75 -5.12 -9.62 -1.23
C ASP A 75 -6.35 -10.56 -1.34
N TRP A 76 -7.55 -9.99 -1.47
CA TRP A 76 -8.79 -10.76 -1.62
C TRP A 76 -9.09 -11.16 -3.08
N SER A 77 -8.86 -10.25 -4.03
CA SER A 77 -9.04 -10.48 -5.47
C SER A 77 -7.71 -10.28 -6.17
N ASN A 78 -6.91 -11.34 -6.21
CA ASN A 78 -5.49 -11.27 -6.56
C ASN A 78 -5.18 -11.72 -8.00
N ALA A 79 -6.20 -12.01 -8.80
CA ALA A 79 -6.02 -12.45 -10.18
C ALA A 79 -6.92 -11.68 -11.16
N LEU A 80 -6.39 -11.50 -12.38
CA LEU A 80 -7.05 -10.86 -13.51
C LEU A 80 -6.93 -11.74 -14.75
N THR A 81 -8.02 -11.92 -15.48
CA THR A 81 -8.04 -12.48 -16.84
C THR A 81 -8.58 -11.44 -17.81
N ILE A 82 -7.84 -11.18 -18.89
CA ILE A 82 -8.29 -10.37 -20.02
C ILE A 82 -8.52 -11.29 -21.21
N GLN A 83 -9.75 -11.34 -21.70
CA GLN A 83 -10.17 -12.18 -22.82
C GLN A 83 -10.17 -11.37 -24.11
N CYS A 84 -9.22 -11.68 -24.99
CA CYS A 84 -9.15 -11.10 -26.32
C CYS A 84 -9.91 -11.98 -27.33
N PRO A 85 -10.60 -11.40 -28.32
CA PRO A 85 -11.12 -12.16 -29.45
C PRO A 85 -9.99 -12.93 -30.14
N LYS A 86 -10.26 -14.17 -30.57
CA LYS A 86 -9.24 -15.03 -31.20
C LYS A 86 -8.67 -14.47 -32.49
N THR A 87 -9.52 -13.85 -33.29
CA THR A 87 -9.21 -13.37 -34.64
C THR A 87 -9.19 -11.85 -34.68
N GLY A 88 -8.16 -11.27 -35.29
CA GLY A 88 -8.06 -9.82 -35.51
C GLY A 88 -7.62 -9.00 -34.30
N PHE A 89 -7.25 -9.65 -33.19
CA PHE A 89 -6.75 -9.01 -31.98
C PHE A 89 -5.51 -9.71 -31.43
N GLU A 90 -4.65 -8.93 -30.80
CA GLU A 90 -3.49 -9.39 -30.03
C GLU A 90 -3.53 -8.83 -28.61
N PHE A 91 -2.90 -9.54 -27.68
CA PHE A 91 -2.75 -9.06 -26.30
C PHE A 91 -1.54 -8.14 -26.18
N VAL A 92 -1.70 -7.06 -25.40
CA VAL A 92 -0.65 -6.10 -25.11
C VAL A 92 -0.52 -5.96 -23.59
N PRO A 93 0.68 -6.11 -23.02
CA PRO A 93 1.96 -6.31 -23.71
C PRO A 93 2.16 -7.73 -24.25
N ALA A 94 2.98 -7.87 -25.29
CA ALA A 94 3.29 -9.16 -25.90
C ALA A 94 4.25 -10.02 -25.06
N ASP A 95 5.10 -9.38 -24.25
CA ASP A 95 6.00 -10.07 -23.31
C ASP A 95 5.26 -10.40 -22.02
N ALA A 96 5.21 -11.69 -21.68
CA ALA A 96 4.52 -12.20 -20.50
C ALA A 96 5.06 -11.67 -19.18
N ASN A 97 6.30 -11.17 -19.14
CA ASN A 97 6.93 -10.66 -17.92
C ASN A 97 6.81 -9.14 -17.77
N ARG A 98 5.99 -8.49 -18.59
CA ARG A 98 5.86 -7.03 -18.64
C ARG A 98 4.42 -6.58 -18.43
N VAL A 99 4.29 -5.33 -18.03
CA VAL A 99 3.03 -4.57 -17.98
C VAL A 99 3.22 -3.24 -18.69
N CYS A 100 2.15 -2.65 -19.19
CA CYS A 100 2.20 -1.29 -19.71
C CYS A 100 2.20 -0.28 -18.55
N SER A 101 3.12 0.66 -18.60
CA SER A 101 3.29 1.71 -17.60
C SER A 101 3.38 3.06 -18.30
N SER A 102 2.49 3.98 -17.95
CA SER A 102 2.54 5.38 -18.39
C SER A 102 1.87 6.26 -17.34
N GLY A 103 2.15 7.56 -17.36
CA GLY A 103 1.31 8.52 -16.63
C GLY A 103 -0.16 8.41 -17.08
N GLU A 104 -1.08 8.73 -16.16
CA GLU A 104 -2.54 8.53 -16.32
C GLU A 104 -3.14 9.15 -17.59
N ASN A 105 -2.46 10.14 -18.20
CA ASN A 105 -2.94 10.90 -19.35
C ASN A 105 -2.42 10.38 -20.71
N GLU A 106 -1.62 9.31 -20.75
CA GLU A 106 -1.02 8.78 -22.00
C GLU A 106 -1.16 7.26 -22.19
N ALA A 107 -2.12 6.63 -21.52
CA ALA A 107 -2.34 5.19 -21.62
C ALA A 107 -2.88 4.85 -23.02
N SER A 108 -2.07 4.11 -23.80
CA SER A 108 -2.46 3.55 -25.11
C SER A 108 -1.76 2.22 -25.33
N LEU A 109 -2.53 1.22 -25.79
CA LEU A 109 -1.98 -0.11 -26.09
C LEU A 109 -1.03 -0.05 -27.27
N LYS A 110 -1.28 0.84 -28.23
CA LYS A 110 -0.40 1.03 -29.38
C LYS A 110 1.00 1.47 -28.97
N THR A 111 1.09 2.51 -28.13
CA THR A 111 2.39 3.01 -27.67
C THR A 111 3.08 2.02 -26.71
N CYS A 112 2.32 1.24 -25.95
CA CYS A 112 2.87 0.16 -25.12
C CYS A 112 3.45 -0.99 -25.95
N LYS A 113 2.80 -1.35 -27.07
CA LYS A 113 3.27 -2.39 -27.98
C LYS A 113 4.61 -2.02 -28.63
N ASP A 114 4.80 -0.75 -28.96
CA ASP A 114 6.01 -0.25 -29.61
C ASP A 114 7.22 -0.33 -28.65
N GLN A 115 8.04 -1.38 -28.78
CA GLN A 115 9.19 -1.63 -27.90
C GLN A 115 10.30 -0.57 -27.93
N GLN A 116 10.22 0.40 -28.85
CA GLN A 116 11.10 1.57 -28.85
C GLN A 116 10.69 2.64 -27.81
N ASN A 117 9.47 2.54 -27.26
CA ASN A 117 8.96 3.45 -26.26
C ASN A 117 9.12 2.85 -24.85
N ALA A 118 9.61 3.65 -23.91
CA ALA A 118 9.83 3.28 -22.50
C ALA A 118 8.53 3.03 -21.68
N LYS A 119 7.41 2.66 -22.35
CA LYS A 119 6.06 2.53 -21.74
C LYS A 119 5.70 1.10 -21.33
N THR A 120 6.70 0.23 -21.22
CA THR A 120 6.55 -1.08 -20.60
C THR A 120 7.53 -1.20 -19.45
N SER A 121 7.10 -1.83 -18.37
CA SER A 121 7.94 -2.15 -17.21
C SER A 121 7.92 -3.66 -16.96
N PRO A 122 9.06 -4.26 -16.57
CA PRO A 122 9.05 -5.60 -15.99
C PRO A 122 8.07 -5.68 -14.82
N ILE A 123 7.33 -6.79 -14.72
CA ILE A 123 6.40 -7.02 -13.60
C ILE A 123 7.14 -7.01 -12.27
N LYS A 124 8.38 -7.52 -12.21
CA LYS A 124 9.21 -7.48 -11.00
C LYS A 124 9.55 -6.06 -10.52
N ASP A 125 9.67 -5.09 -11.41
CA ASP A 125 9.94 -3.70 -11.01
C ASP A 125 8.67 -3.06 -10.43
N PHE A 126 7.51 -3.54 -10.90
CA PHE A 126 6.22 -3.18 -10.35
C PHE A 126 5.96 -3.87 -9.00
N LEU A 127 6.38 -5.13 -8.85
CA LEU A 127 6.22 -5.96 -7.66
C LEU A 127 7.60 -6.33 -7.10
N PRO A 128 8.34 -5.38 -6.48
CA PRO A 128 9.73 -5.59 -6.07
C PRO A 128 9.91 -6.60 -4.93
N HIS A 129 8.81 -7.03 -4.31
CA HIS A 129 8.80 -8.06 -3.25
C HIS A 129 8.35 -9.43 -3.76
N ALA A 130 8.18 -9.58 -5.08
CA ALA A 130 7.92 -10.88 -5.68
C ALA A 130 9.11 -11.83 -5.50
N SER A 131 8.82 -13.13 -5.47
CA SER A 131 9.87 -14.15 -5.42
C SER A 131 10.72 -14.09 -6.70
N GLU A 132 12.04 -14.10 -6.54
CA GLU A 132 12.98 -14.23 -7.67
C GLU A 132 12.87 -15.60 -8.36
N THR A 133 12.42 -16.63 -7.64
CA THR A 133 12.32 -18.00 -8.18
C THR A 133 11.01 -18.27 -8.92
N ASP A 134 9.96 -17.50 -8.63
CA ASP A 134 8.64 -17.65 -9.24
C ASP A 134 7.94 -16.28 -9.34
N PRO A 135 8.43 -15.38 -10.21
CA PRO A 135 7.86 -14.06 -10.37
C PRO A 135 6.50 -14.13 -11.10
N PRO A 136 5.53 -13.27 -10.75
CA PRO A 136 4.25 -13.19 -11.45
C PRO A 136 4.46 -12.87 -12.93
N ALA A 137 3.80 -13.64 -13.79
CA ALA A 137 3.82 -13.47 -15.24
C ALA A 137 2.43 -13.71 -15.83
N TRP A 138 2.20 -13.15 -17.02
CA TRP A 138 1.02 -13.45 -17.81
C TRP A 138 1.06 -14.90 -18.31
N THR A 139 -0.09 -15.56 -18.22
CA THR A 139 -0.32 -16.90 -18.78
C THR A 139 -1.41 -16.82 -19.83
N THR A 140 -1.21 -17.45 -20.98
CA THR A 140 -2.19 -17.46 -22.06
C THR A 140 -2.79 -18.84 -22.22
N THR A 141 -4.11 -18.91 -22.29
CA THR A 141 -4.83 -20.14 -22.64
C THR A 141 -5.75 -19.88 -23.83
N ASP A 142 -5.76 -20.82 -24.78
CA ASP A 142 -6.58 -20.75 -25.98
C ASP A 142 -7.90 -21.52 -25.77
N THR A 143 -8.97 -20.81 -25.43
CA THR A 143 -10.31 -21.40 -25.17
C THR A 143 -11.25 -21.11 -26.33
N HIS A 144 -12.38 -20.42 -26.13
CA HIS A 144 -13.15 -19.77 -27.21
C HIS A 144 -12.60 -18.35 -27.50
N THR A 145 -11.89 -17.77 -26.54
CA THR A 145 -11.13 -16.52 -26.58
C THR A 145 -9.65 -16.81 -26.36
N LYS A 146 -8.79 -15.79 -26.50
CA LYS A 146 -7.41 -15.82 -25.99
C LYS A 146 -7.43 -15.23 -24.58
N ASP A 147 -7.34 -16.08 -23.57
CA ASP A 147 -7.47 -15.70 -22.17
C ASP A 147 -6.08 -15.46 -21.59
N ASN A 148 -5.76 -14.19 -21.29
CA ASN A 148 -4.48 -13.77 -20.74
C ASN A 148 -4.65 -13.45 -19.26
N SER A 149 -4.00 -14.21 -18.39
CA SER A 149 -4.22 -14.16 -16.95
C SER A 149 -2.96 -13.81 -16.18
N LEU A 150 -3.08 -12.91 -15.20
CA LEU A 150 -2.04 -12.56 -14.24
C LEU A 150 -2.56 -12.83 -12.83
N THR A 151 -1.79 -13.56 -12.04
CA THR A 151 -2.08 -13.80 -10.61
C THR A 151 -0.93 -13.25 -9.78
N ILE A 152 -1.25 -12.41 -8.80
CA ILE A 152 -0.28 -11.85 -7.86
C ILE A 152 -0.31 -12.68 -6.59
N PRO A 153 0.79 -13.35 -6.20
CA PRO A 153 0.90 -14.03 -4.92
C PRO A 153 0.75 -13.03 -3.76
N PRO A 154 0.16 -13.42 -2.61
CA PRO A 154 -0.08 -12.52 -1.48
C PRO A 154 1.16 -11.73 -1.01
N ASP A 155 2.32 -12.38 -0.94
CA ASP A 155 3.54 -11.72 -0.44
C ASP A 155 4.23 -10.83 -1.50
N SER A 156 3.76 -10.87 -2.75
CA SER A 156 4.26 -10.07 -3.87
C SER A 156 3.54 -8.74 -4.05
N PHE A 157 2.44 -8.50 -3.34
CA PHE A 157 1.74 -7.22 -3.41
C PHE A 157 2.66 -6.06 -2.98
N PRO A 158 2.55 -4.89 -3.64
CA PRO A 158 3.47 -3.79 -3.41
C PRO A 158 3.27 -3.15 -2.03
N LEU A 159 4.24 -2.35 -1.58
CA LEU A 159 4.13 -1.56 -0.34
C LEU A 159 3.39 -0.25 -0.53
N ILE A 160 3.21 0.22 -1.76
CA ILE A 160 2.44 1.40 -2.10
C ILE A 160 1.44 1.03 -3.19
N ASP A 161 0.32 1.73 -3.27
CA ASP A 161 -0.64 1.50 -4.35
C ASP A 161 0.05 1.78 -5.69
N LYS A 162 -0.18 0.90 -6.67
CA LYS A 162 0.38 1.06 -8.01
C LYS A 162 -0.69 0.87 -9.07
N SER A 163 -0.39 1.26 -10.31
CA SER A 163 -1.27 1.06 -11.45
C SER A 163 -0.51 0.71 -12.71
N PHE A 164 -1.07 -0.20 -13.50
CA PHE A 164 -0.60 -0.51 -14.84
C PHE A 164 -1.80 -0.64 -15.78
N PHE A 165 -1.56 -0.90 -17.06
CA PHE A 165 -2.62 -1.29 -17.98
C PHE A 165 -2.17 -2.43 -18.90
N ALA A 166 -3.16 -3.11 -19.46
CA ALA A 166 -3.00 -4.17 -20.46
C ALA A 166 -4.29 -4.26 -21.27
N GLY A 167 -4.32 -5.05 -22.34
CA GLY A 167 -5.55 -5.16 -23.11
C GLY A 167 -5.41 -5.84 -24.45
N CYS A 168 -6.43 -5.67 -25.28
CA CYS A 168 -6.50 -6.26 -26.61
C CYS A 168 -6.41 -5.15 -27.66
N LEU A 169 -5.46 -5.27 -28.59
CA LEU A 169 -5.28 -4.34 -29.68
C LEU A 169 -5.71 -4.99 -30.99
N GLN A 170 -6.56 -4.31 -31.77
CA GLN A 170 -6.95 -4.79 -33.09
C GLN A 170 -5.76 -4.75 -34.05
N THR A 171 -5.53 -5.83 -34.79
CA THR A 171 -4.40 -5.96 -35.73
C THR A 171 -4.66 -5.34 -37.11
N ALA A 172 -5.87 -4.82 -37.35
CA ALA A 172 -6.32 -4.22 -38.60
C ALA A 172 -6.19 -2.68 -38.59
N THR A 173 -6.45 -2.02 -39.73
CA THR A 173 -6.15 -0.59 -40.00
C THR A 173 -6.73 0.43 -39.02
N ASN A 174 -7.75 0.08 -38.24
CA ASN A 174 -8.42 1.01 -37.34
C ASN A 174 -7.81 1.05 -35.93
N TYR A 175 -6.98 0.04 -35.57
CA TYR A 175 -6.30 -0.07 -34.27
C TYR A 175 -7.21 0.17 -33.05
N ASP A 176 -8.46 -0.29 -33.12
CA ASP A 176 -9.37 -0.19 -31.98
C ASP A 176 -8.74 -0.91 -30.78
N GLU A 177 -8.72 -0.23 -29.62
CA GLU A 177 -8.09 -0.74 -28.40
C GLU A 177 -9.14 -1.05 -27.34
N CYS A 178 -9.01 -2.23 -26.73
CA CYS A 178 -9.71 -2.59 -25.50
C CYS A 178 -8.73 -2.49 -24.34
N LEU A 179 -8.64 -1.29 -23.75
CA LEU A 179 -7.71 -0.97 -22.68
C LEU A 179 -8.34 -1.27 -21.32
N VAL A 180 -7.67 -2.09 -20.51
CA VAL A 180 -8.02 -2.39 -19.12
C VAL A 180 -7.00 -1.71 -18.22
N THR A 181 -7.45 -0.72 -17.44
CA THR A 181 -6.62 -0.13 -16.39
C THR A 181 -6.68 -1.03 -15.16
N VAL A 182 -5.53 -1.29 -14.56
CA VAL A 182 -5.41 -2.17 -13.39
C VAL A 182 -4.75 -1.40 -12.26
N SER A 183 -5.54 -1.09 -11.24
CA SER A 183 -5.05 -0.65 -9.94
C SER A 183 -4.65 -1.86 -9.12
N VAL A 184 -3.48 -1.83 -8.50
CA VAL A 184 -3.01 -2.87 -7.57
C VAL A 184 -2.87 -2.20 -6.21
N LYS A 185 -3.74 -2.57 -5.27
CA LYS A 185 -3.66 -2.11 -3.89
C LYS A 185 -2.37 -2.61 -3.26
N ALA A 186 -1.75 -1.78 -2.43
CA ALA A 186 -0.72 -2.28 -1.54
C ALA A 186 -1.29 -3.32 -0.58
N ARG A 187 -0.43 -4.22 -0.09
CA ARG A 187 -0.82 -5.19 0.94
C ARG A 187 -1.27 -4.49 2.22
N THR A 188 -2.07 -5.18 3.03
CA THR A 188 -2.39 -4.72 4.38
C THR A 188 -1.18 -4.89 5.31
N SER A 189 -0.90 -3.88 6.14
CA SER A 189 0.12 -3.96 7.18
C SER A 189 -0.32 -4.95 8.27
N ALA A 190 0.58 -5.82 8.71
CA ALA A 190 0.24 -6.89 9.65
C ALA A 190 1.45 -7.32 10.47
N VAL A 191 1.18 -7.93 11.63
CA VAL A 191 2.19 -8.71 12.36
C VAL A 191 2.02 -10.18 11.98
N LYS A 192 3.09 -10.80 11.47
CA LYS A 192 3.15 -12.25 11.19
C LYS A 192 4.43 -12.79 11.82
N ASP A 193 4.31 -13.85 12.63
CA ASP A 193 5.45 -14.54 13.24
C ASP A 193 6.46 -13.61 13.95
N GLY A 194 5.95 -12.60 14.68
CA GLY A 194 6.78 -11.62 15.40
C GLY A 194 7.44 -10.56 14.51
N VAL A 195 7.02 -10.43 13.25
CA VAL A 195 7.48 -9.42 12.30
C VAL A 195 6.34 -8.49 11.94
N LEU A 196 6.46 -7.20 12.27
CA LEU A 196 5.61 -6.16 11.69
C LEU A 196 6.04 -5.94 10.24
N ILE A 197 5.14 -6.23 9.31
CA ILE A 197 5.31 -5.98 7.88
C ILE A 197 4.49 -4.74 7.53
N CYS A 198 5.16 -3.65 7.18
CA CYS A 198 4.51 -2.39 6.87
C CYS A 198 4.29 -2.18 5.37
N ALA A 199 3.16 -1.56 5.07
CA ALA A 199 2.81 -1.00 3.77
C ALA A 199 2.12 0.36 3.95
N TYR A 200 2.01 1.11 2.86
CA TYR A 200 1.66 2.53 2.82
C TYR A 200 0.68 2.85 1.68
N GLY A 201 -0.06 1.86 1.20
CA GLY A 201 -1.22 2.12 0.35
C GLY A 201 -2.33 2.81 1.13
N LYS A 202 -3.30 3.36 0.41
CA LYS A 202 -4.42 4.13 0.99
C LYS A 202 -5.19 3.34 2.06
N GLU A 203 -5.28 2.03 1.90
CA GLU A 203 -6.00 1.12 2.80
C GLU A 203 -5.07 0.19 3.60
N SER A 204 -3.74 0.35 3.51
CA SER A 204 -2.79 -0.57 4.16
C SER A 204 -2.87 -0.56 5.68
N ASN A 205 -3.20 0.59 6.28
CA ASN A 205 -3.17 0.82 7.73
C ASN A 205 -4.56 1.18 8.28
N SER A 206 -5.63 0.65 7.68
CA SER A 206 -7.00 0.85 8.20
C SER A 206 -7.24 0.19 9.57
N PHE A 207 -6.34 -0.70 9.97
CA PHE A 207 -6.29 -1.31 11.30
C PHE A 207 -4.86 -1.24 11.83
N VAL A 208 -4.71 -1.10 13.15
CA VAL A 208 -3.41 -1.08 13.84
C VAL A 208 -3.14 -2.48 14.40
N PRO A 209 -2.17 -3.24 13.85
CA PRO A 209 -1.77 -4.52 14.41
C PRO A 209 -1.38 -4.43 15.89
N GLU A 210 -1.68 -5.48 16.64
CA GLU A 210 -1.34 -5.60 18.06
C GLU A 210 -0.51 -6.88 18.27
N VAL A 211 0.47 -6.81 19.16
CA VAL A 211 1.33 -7.94 19.53
C VAL A 211 1.64 -7.88 21.02
N THR A 212 1.71 -9.04 21.66
CA THR A 212 2.14 -9.16 23.06
C THR A 212 3.53 -9.77 23.11
N LEU A 213 4.43 -9.10 23.83
CA LEU A 213 5.75 -9.62 24.17
C LEU A 213 5.77 -10.09 25.62
N ASN A 214 6.33 -11.28 25.83
CA ASN A 214 6.51 -11.92 27.13
C ASN A 214 7.81 -12.74 27.12
N SER A 215 8.09 -13.49 28.19
CA SER A 215 9.31 -14.30 28.29
C SER A 215 9.45 -15.38 27.20
N GLU A 216 8.36 -15.86 26.62
CA GLU A 216 8.37 -16.89 25.57
C GLU A 216 8.45 -16.28 24.16
N ASN A 217 7.75 -15.17 23.93
CA ASN A 217 7.78 -14.40 22.69
C ASN A 217 8.33 -13.00 22.97
N ASN A 218 9.65 -12.90 23.11
CA ASN A 218 10.30 -11.72 23.67
C ASN A 218 10.86 -10.76 22.62
N SER A 219 10.48 -10.92 21.34
CA SER A 219 11.06 -10.12 20.27
C SER A 219 10.05 -9.67 19.21
N LEU A 220 10.34 -8.53 18.59
CA LEU A 220 9.56 -7.95 17.51
C LEU A 220 10.51 -7.36 16.45
N THR A 221 10.37 -7.80 15.21
CA THR A 221 11.06 -7.23 14.05
C THR A 221 10.17 -6.18 13.38
N ILE A 222 10.74 -5.03 12.99
CA ILE A 222 10.01 -3.92 12.33
C ILE A 222 10.47 -3.78 10.87
N GLN A 223 9.68 -4.28 9.92
CA GLN A 223 10.01 -4.31 8.50
C GLN A 223 9.30 -3.18 7.73
N CYS A 224 10.00 -2.06 7.56
CA CYS A 224 9.46 -0.88 6.85
C CYS A 224 9.54 -0.97 5.32
N GLY A 225 10.37 -1.86 4.76
CA GLY A 225 10.69 -1.88 3.34
C GLY A 225 11.51 -0.66 2.88
N SER A 226 11.72 -0.53 1.57
CA SER A 226 12.46 0.61 0.98
C SER A 226 11.66 1.91 0.93
N GLU A 227 10.33 1.80 1.04
CA GLU A 227 9.37 2.88 0.91
C GLU A 227 9.05 3.55 2.26
N GLY A 228 9.60 3.03 3.36
CA GLY A 228 9.39 3.59 4.68
C GLY A 228 10.61 3.52 5.57
N GLN A 229 10.51 4.22 6.69
CA GLN A 229 11.56 4.34 7.69
C GLN A 229 10.96 4.17 9.09
N MET A 230 11.68 3.45 9.96
CA MET A 230 11.24 3.24 11.34
C MET A 230 11.17 4.56 12.10
N GLU A 231 10.04 4.80 12.77
CA GLU A 231 9.81 5.95 13.63
C GLU A 231 9.11 5.49 14.93
N PRO A 232 9.64 5.82 16.13
CA PRO A 232 10.94 6.47 16.36
C PRO A 232 12.09 5.57 15.90
N THR A 233 13.20 6.15 15.45
CA THR A 233 14.36 5.36 15.04
C THR A 233 14.90 4.53 16.20
N GLN A 234 15.46 3.35 15.93
CA GLN A 234 16.08 2.52 16.97
C GLN A 234 17.18 3.27 17.75
N GLN A 235 17.89 4.22 17.13
CA GLN A 235 18.93 5.03 17.78
C GLN A 235 18.37 6.05 18.76
N SER A 236 17.10 6.44 18.61
CA SER A 236 16.45 7.37 19.55
C SER A 236 16.23 6.73 20.92
N LEU A 237 16.17 5.38 21.00
CA LEU A 237 15.86 4.64 22.23
C LEU A 237 14.51 5.06 22.86
N THR A 238 13.61 5.59 22.03
CA THR A 238 12.27 6.03 22.43
C THR A 238 11.20 5.16 21.81
N ALA A 239 10.02 5.19 22.42
CA ALA A 239 8.79 4.66 21.85
C ALA A 239 7.65 5.64 22.12
N TYR A 240 6.54 5.46 21.42
CA TYR A 240 5.31 6.16 21.77
C TYR A 240 4.62 5.38 22.89
N HIS A 241 4.29 6.03 24.00
CA HIS A 241 3.46 5.45 25.06
C HIS A 241 2.13 6.17 25.03
N CYS A 242 1.04 5.41 24.95
CA CYS A 242 -0.30 5.94 24.82
C CYS A 242 -1.09 5.63 26.09
N ALA A 243 -1.80 6.62 26.63
CA ALA A 243 -2.65 6.39 27.78
C ALA A 243 -3.87 5.54 27.37
N GLY A 244 -4.00 4.34 27.95
CA GLY A 244 -5.10 3.42 27.67
C GLY A 244 -4.97 2.69 26.32
N SER A 245 -6.06 2.07 25.87
CA SER A 245 -6.06 1.21 24.66
C SER A 245 -6.07 1.96 23.32
N ASN A 246 -6.07 3.30 23.35
CA ASN A 246 -6.28 4.15 22.16
C ASN A 246 -4.98 4.80 21.69
N THR A 247 -4.88 5.07 20.39
CA THR A 247 -3.73 5.70 19.73
C THR A 247 -3.84 7.23 19.66
N THR A 248 -4.69 7.86 20.49
CA THR A 248 -5.07 9.28 20.36
C THR A 248 -4.28 10.21 21.28
N ASP A 249 -3.78 9.70 22.41
CA ASP A 249 -3.09 10.50 23.44
C ASP A 249 -1.73 9.88 23.77
N CYS A 250 -0.84 9.90 22.77
CA CYS A 250 0.48 9.30 22.87
C CYS A 250 1.57 10.34 23.13
N GLN A 251 2.57 9.95 23.90
CA GLN A 251 3.77 10.75 24.16
C GLN A 251 5.00 9.94 23.76
N LYS A 252 6.00 10.61 23.18
CA LYS A 252 7.30 9.98 22.94
C LYS A 252 8.06 9.94 24.27
N VAL A 253 8.37 8.76 24.76
CA VAL A 253 9.05 8.51 26.04
C VAL A 253 10.31 7.68 25.83
N ASN A 254 11.27 7.77 26.76
CA ASN A 254 12.42 6.88 26.72
C ASN A 254 12.01 5.46 27.08
N LEU A 255 12.57 4.47 26.40
CA LEU A 255 12.28 3.06 26.72
C LEU A 255 12.69 2.68 28.14
N THR A 256 13.64 3.39 28.74
CA THR A 256 14.03 3.23 30.15
C THR A 256 12.97 3.67 31.15
N GLU A 257 12.01 4.51 30.75
CA GLU A 257 10.89 4.91 31.62
C GLU A 257 9.87 3.78 31.76
N ILE A 258 9.76 2.92 30.74
CA ILE A 258 8.84 1.78 30.70
C ILE A 258 9.56 0.50 31.16
N MET A 259 10.76 0.26 30.65
CA MET A 259 11.62 -0.88 30.98
C MET A 259 12.91 -0.37 31.63
N PRO A 260 13.00 -0.27 32.97
CA PRO A 260 14.11 0.40 33.65
C PRO A 260 15.51 -0.16 33.37
N THR A 261 15.60 -1.44 32.97
CA THR A 261 16.85 -2.13 32.63
C THR A 261 17.18 -2.07 31.14
N PHE A 262 16.37 -1.38 30.34
CA PHE A 262 16.55 -1.26 28.90
C PHE A 262 17.95 -0.72 28.54
N THR A 263 18.58 -1.37 27.56
CA THR A 263 19.84 -0.91 26.96
C THR A 263 19.75 -0.91 25.44
N SER A 264 20.54 -0.06 24.79
CA SER A 264 20.56 0.03 23.32
C SER A 264 20.91 -1.27 22.60
N SER A 265 21.61 -2.20 23.28
CA SER A 265 21.92 -3.54 22.77
C SER A 265 20.70 -4.45 22.56
N TRP A 266 19.52 -4.08 23.09
CA TRP A 266 18.27 -4.83 22.86
C TRP A 266 17.74 -4.60 21.44
N TRP A 267 18.17 -3.51 20.79
CA TRP A 267 17.99 -3.33 19.35
C TRP A 267 19.08 -4.08 18.59
N THR A 268 18.63 -5.08 17.84
CA THR A 268 19.46 -5.93 16.99
C THR A 268 19.00 -5.83 15.53
N LYS A 269 19.66 -6.56 14.64
CA LYS A 269 19.25 -6.68 13.24
C LYS A 269 18.72 -8.08 12.98
N ASP A 270 17.63 -8.15 12.24
CA ASP A 270 17.09 -9.40 11.74
C ASP A 270 17.67 -9.72 10.36
N GLU A 271 18.68 -10.59 10.31
CA GLU A 271 19.37 -10.96 9.07
C GLU A 271 18.45 -11.66 8.06
N GLN A 272 17.38 -12.32 8.52
CA GLN A 272 16.42 -12.99 7.66
C GLN A 272 15.44 -11.99 7.01
N ASN A 273 15.24 -10.84 7.64
CA ASN A 273 14.31 -9.79 7.21
C ASN A 273 15.06 -8.55 6.72
N SER A 274 16.04 -8.74 5.83
CA SER A 274 16.80 -7.66 5.19
C SER A 274 17.51 -6.72 6.19
N ASN A 275 17.99 -7.26 7.31
CA ASN A 275 18.61 -6.51 8.41
C ASN A 275 17.67 -5.48 9.07
N ALA A 276 16.36 -5.74 9.07
CA ALA A 276 15.37 -4.91 9.74
C ALA A 276 15.67 -4.78 11.25
N PRO A 277 15.37 -3.63 11.88
CA PRO A 277 15.49 -3.46 13.32
C PRO A 277 14.64 -4.49 14.08
N LYS A 278 15.23 -5.11 15.09
CA LYS A 278 14.59 -6.12 15.93
C LYS A 278 14.78 -5.80 17.40
N LEU A 279 13.69 -5.57 18.13
CA LEU A 279 13.70 -5.44 19.58
C LEU A 279 13.74 -6.84 20.19
N VAL A 280 14.67 -7.08 21.12
CA VAL A 280 14.75 -8.32 21.89
C VAL A 280 14.83 -7.96 23.37
N ILE A 281 13.84 -8.39 24.15
CA ILE A 281 13.74 -8.08 25.58
C ILE A 281 14.23 -9.31 26.36
N PRO A 282 15.31 -9.21 27.16
CA PRO A 282 15.72 -10.30 28.06
C PRO A 282 14.62 -10.67 29.06
N GLU A 283 14.65 -11.89 29.60
CA GLU A 283 13.63 -12.36 30.57
C GLU A 283 13.47 -11.42 31.77
N ASP A 284 14.59 -10.85 32.26
CA ASP A 284 14.62 -9.90 33.37
C ASP A 284 14.42 -8.43 32.93
N GLY A 285 14.20 -8.21 31.64
CA GLY A 285 14.03 -6.90 31.00
C GLY A 285 12.60 -6.37 30.95
N PHE A 286 11.61 -7.22 31.22
CA PHE A 286 10.20 -6.85 31.19
C PHE A 286 9.82 -5.87 32.33
N PRO A 287 8.84 -4.98 32.10
CA PRO A 287 8.38 -4.01 33.10
C PRO A 287 7.76 -4.71 34.32
N SER A 288 7.69 -4.02 35.47
CA SER A 288 7.07 -4.58 36.68
C SER A 288 5.54 -4.65 36.60
N GLN A 289 4.94 -3.87 35.71
CA GLN A 289 3.52 -3.86 35.39
C GLN A 289 3.34 -3.98 33.88
N GLU A 290 2.17 -4.42 33.43
CA GLU A 290 1.87 -4.46 32.01
C GLU A 290 1.88 -3.04 31.44
N GLU A 291 2.59 -2.86 30.33
CA GLU A 291 2.75 -1.56 29.66
C GLU A 291 2.47 -1.72 28.16
N THR A 292 1.96 -0.67 27.52
CA THR A 292 1.74 -0.67 26.06
C THR A 292 2.51 0.45 25.41
N ILE A 293 3.32 0.08 24.42
CA ILE A 293 4.04 1.02 23.57
C ILE A 293 3.57 0.91 22.12
N VAL A 294 3.84 1.94 21.34
CA VAL A 294 3.62 1.97 19.90
C VAL A 294 4.95 2.23 19.21
N LEU A 295 5.21 1.41 18.20
CA LEU A 295 6.36 1.49 17.29
C LEU A 295 5.82 1.43 15.86
N GLY A 296 6.63 1.78 14.87
CA GLY A 296 6.17 1.69 13.51
C GLY A 296 7.12 2.22 12.46
N CYS A 297 6.56 2.43 11.27
CA CYS A 297 7.23 2.95 10.10
C CYS A 297 6.41 4.10 9.52
N GLU A 298 7.12 5.15 9.13
CA GLU A 298 6.57 6.27 8.37
C GLU A 298 6.97 6.15 6.89
N GLN A 299 6.06 6.54 5.99
CA GLN A 299 6.34 6.48 4.56
C GLN A 299 7.37 7.54 4.17
N ILE A 300 8.39 7.14 3.41
CA ILE A 300 9.34 8.07 2.80
C ILE A 300 8.63 8.78 1.65
N LYS A 301 8.20 10.02 1.86
CA LYS A 301 7.63 10.86 0.80
C LYS A 301 8.77 11.45 -0.05
N PRO A 302 8.71 11.40 -1.39
CA PRO A 302 9.65 12.12 -2.23
C PRO A 302 9.57 13.63 -1.94
N SER A 303 10.71 14.31 -2.00
CA SER A 303 10.97 15.67 -1.52
C SER A 303 10.10 16.80 -2.10
N SER A 304 9.11 16.50 -2.95
CA SER A 304 8.13 17.44 -3.49
C SER A 304 6.82 17.52 -2.68
N ALA A 305 6.64 16.70 -1.63
CA ALA A 305 5.41 16.69 -0.82
C ALA A 305 5.62 17.22 0.61
N ARG A 306 6.51 18.22 0.80
CA ARG A 306 6.37 19.12 1.94
C ARG A 306 5.23 20.10 1.62
N GLU A 307 4.00 19.61 1.74
CA GLU A 307 2.92 20.53 2.05
C GLU A 307 3.22 21.10 3.43
N THR A 308 3.65 22.35 3.43
CA THR A 308 3.68 23.20 4.60
C THR A 308 2.24 23.43 5.05
N GLN A 309 1.65 22.46 5.76
CA GLN A 309 0.55 22.78 6.67
C GLN A 309 1.18 23.26 7.97
N GLY A 310 1.44 24.56 7.99
CA GLY A 310 1.63 25.30 9.22
C GLY A 310 0.35 25.22 10.03
N GLY A 311 0.39 24.40 11.07
CA GLY A 311 -0.54 24.37 12.17
C GLY A 311 0.21 23.76 13.34
N GLU A 312 0.53 24.57 14.34
CA GLU A 312 1.17 24.13 15.58
C GLU A 312 0.18 23.24 16.34
N SER A 313 0.15 21.96 15.98
CA SER A 313 -0.47 20.91 16.76
C SER A 313 0.57 20.40 17.75
N THR A 314 0.28 20.50 19.04
CA THR A 314 1.09 19.93 20.12
C THR A 314 0.92 18.41 20.26
N ALA A 315 0.12 17.78 19.37
CA ALA A 315 -0.10 16.35 19.38
C ALA A 315 1.03 15.61 18.65
N VAL A 316 1.56 14.56 19.29
CA VAL A 316 2.57 13.68 18.72
C VAL A 316 1.94 12.87 17.58
N GLU A 317 2.48 13.00 16.37
CA GLU A 317 2.04 12.22 15.21
C GLU A 317 2.62 10.80 15.28
N LEU A 318 1.75 9.79 15.26
CA LEU A 318 2.16 8.39 15.23
C LEU A 318 2.58 7.97 13.81
N PRO A 319 3.41 6.92 13.67
CA PRO A 319 3.80 6.39 12.38
C PRO A 319 2.59 5.90 11.57
N THR A 320 2.59 6.15 10.27
CA THR A 320 1.54 5.72 9.33
C THR A 320 1.26 4.22 9.43
N CYS A 321 2.31 3.39 9.48
CA CYS A 321 2.21 1.98 9.82
C CYS A 321 2.65 1.80 11.27
N SER A 322 1.70 1.58 12.17
CA SER A 322 1.95 1.43 13.60
C SER A 322 1.65 0.00 14.08
N VAL A 323 2.34 -0.42 15.14
CA VAL A 323 2.02 -1.62 15.91
C VAL A 323 1.90 -1.27 17.38
N LYS A 324 0.85 -1.75 18.03
CA LYS A 324 0.74 -1.73 19.49
C LYS A 324 1.46 -2.95 20.05
N VAL A 325 2.37 -2.70 20.97
CA VAL A 325 3.18 -3.72 21.63
C VAL A 325 2.83 -3.73 23.11
N THR A 326 2.12 -4.75 23.54
CA THR A 326 1.84 -5.00 24.95
C THR A 326 3.02 -5.76 25.56
N LEU A 327 3.68 -5.14 26.52
CA LEU A 327 4.77 -5.71 27.30
C LEU A 327 4.17 -6.33 28.56
N SER A 328 4.21 -7.66 28.66
CA SER A 328 3.75 -8.34 29.87
C SER A 328 4.59 -7.96 31.08
N ALA A 329 3.96 -7.93 32.25
CA ALA A 329 4.68 -7.75 33.50
C ALA A 329 5.69 -8.89 33.71
N GLN A 330 6.83 -8.55 34.30
CA GLN A 330 7.84 -9.51 34.70
C GLN A 330 7.20 -10.53 35.64
N THR A 331 7.11 -11.78 35.17
CA THR A 331 6.77 -12.87 36.07
C THR A 331 7.97 -13.07 36.98
N SER A 332 7.87 -12.57 38.22
CA SER A 332 8.79 -13.00 39.26
C SER A 332 8.60 -14.52 39.36
N GLY A 333 9.52 -15.28 38.77
CA GLY A 333 9.59 -16.71 38.97
C GLY A 333 9.45 -16.92 40.46
N SER A 334 8.36 -17.57 40.88
CA SER A 334 8.11 -17.82 42.29
C SER A 334 9.32 -18.57 42.82
N GLN A 335 10.22 -17.85 43.51
CA GLN A 335 11.13 -18.49 44.42
C GLN A 335 10.23 -19.04 45.51
N ALA A 336 9.78 -20.28 45.31
CA ALA A 336 9.33 -21.11 46.39
C ALA A 336 10.48 -21.08 47.38
N SER A 337 10.30 -20.30 48.45
CA SER A 337 11.18 -20.35 49.59
C SER A 337 11.17 -21.82 49.99
N ASN A 338 12.33 -22.49 49.85
CA ASN A 338 12.57 -23.76 50.48
C ASN A 338 12.46 -23.51 51.99
N ALA A 339 11.23 -23.54 52.50
CA ALA A 339 10.96 -23.62 53.91
C ALA A 339 11.55 -24.97 54.35
N SER A 340 12.79 -24.92 54.82
CA SER A 340 13.44 -26.00 55.54
C SER A 340 12.48 -26.49 56.63
N PHE A 341 11.83 -27.62 56.40
CA PHE A 341 11.18 -28.41 57.44
C PHE A 341 12.28 -29.00 58.33
N LEU A 342 12.83 -28.18 59.21
CA LEU A 342 13.74 -28.59 60.26
C LEU A 342 13.02 -28.41 61.59
N GLY A 343 12.53 -29.54 62.11
CA GLY A 343 12.13 -29.69 63.51
C GLY A 343 10.63 -29.78 63.74
N LEU A 344 10.11 -30.99 63.93
CA LEU A 344 9.34 -31.39 65.11
C LEU A 344 8.93 -32.88 65.00
N PHE A 345 9.85 -33.79 65.35
CA PHE A 345 9.48 -35.12 65.84
C PHE A 345 9.64 -35.11 67.36
N LEU A 346 8.58 -34.71 68.07
CA LEU A 346 8.48 -34.99 69.50
C LEU A 346 7.89 -36.38 69.69
N LEU A 347 8.69 -37.22 70.32
CA LEU A 347 8.40 -38.55 70.79
C LEU A 347 7.22 -38.52 71.79
N ALA A 348 6.20 -39.32 71.55
CA ALA A 348 5.22 -39.72 72.56
C ALA A 348 5.24 -41.25 72.70
N PHE A 349 6.19 -41.74 73.49
CA PHE A 349 6.03 -42.98 74.25
C PHE A 349 5.57 -42.59 75.64
N MET A 350 4.43 -43.14 76.10
CA MET A 350 4.23 -43.61 77.48
C MET A 350 2.99 -44.49 77.48
N SER A 351 3.22 -45.74 77.85
CA SER A 351 2.27 -46.82 77.96
C SER A 351 1.37 -46.68 79.19
N SER A 352 0.24 -47.39 79.12
CA SER A 352 -0.30 -48.26 80.19
C SER A 352 -1.31 -47.71 81.22
N ILE A 353 -2.46 -48.41 81.23
CA ILE A 353 -3.12 -49.07 82.38
C ILE A 353 -4.54 -48.61 82.81
N MET A 354 -5.46 -49.59 82.72
CA MET A 354 -6.68 -49.91 83.49
C MET A 354 -7.91 -48.98 83.49
N GLY A 355 -9.05 -49.55 83.08
CA GLY A 355 -10.13 -49.86 84.03
C GLY A 355 -11.57 -49.50 83.66
N SER A 356 -12.44 -50.52 83.64
CA SER A 356 -13.92 -50.50 83.80
C SER A 356 -14.72 -50.03 82.57
N TYR A 357 -15.58 -50.85 81.95
CA TYR A 357 -16.69 -51.66 82.49
C TYR A 357 -16.96 -52.90 81.64
#